data_AF-A0A559IV97-F1
#
_entry.id   AF-A0A559IV97-F1
#
_cell.length_a   1.000
_cell.length_b   1.000
_cell.length_c   1.000
_cell.angle_alpha   90.00
_cell.angle_beta   90.00
_cell.angle_gamma   90.00
#
_symmetry.space_group_name_H-M   'P 1'
#
loop_
_entity.id
_entity.type
_entity.pdbx_description
1 polymer ?
#
loop_
_entity_poly.entity_id
_entity_poly.type
_entity_poly.pdbx_seq_one_letter_code
_entity_poly.pdbx_strand_id
1 'polypeptide(L)' 'MSTNELHIDATPVAHLQSCPICLSVQHVIRKGTNGTRTVRPLSVFKRKSYLHVPAIRLFCTTCHAGFGWTY' A
#
# COMPACT_ATOMS: atom_id res chain seq x y z
N MET A 1 -0.06 -10.59 -25.27
CA MET A 1 -0.23 -9.53 -24.25
C MET A 1 -1.18 -8.49 -24.83
N SER A 2 -2.32 -8.25 -24.18
CA SER A 2 -3.30 -7.26 -24.65
C SER A 2 -2.70 -5.86 -24.49
N THR A 3 -2.63 -5.09 -25.58
CA THR A 3 -2.11 -3.71 -25.61
C THR A 3 -3.00 -2.69 -24.89
N ASN A 4 -4.09 -3.16 -24.28
CA ASN A 4 -5.11 -2.33 -23.64
C ASN A 4 -5.04 -2.35 -22.10
N GLU A 5 -4.04 -3.03 -21.55
CA GLU A 5 -3.77 -3.07 -20.11
C GLU A 5 -2.43 -2.37 -19.80
N LEU A 6 -2.43 -1.56 -18.75
CA LEU A 6 -1.24 -0.91 -18.21
C LEU A 6 -1.00 -1.43 -16.81
N HIS A 7 0.18 -1.98 -16.57
CA HIS A 7 0.61 -2.45 -15.25
C HIS A 7 1.70 -1.53 -14.73
N ILE A 8 1.51 -1.05 -13.51
CA ILE A 8 2.46 -0.16 -12.82
C ILE A 8 2.82 -0.86 -11.52
N ASP A 9 4.11 -1.08 -11.29
CA ASP A 9 4.62 -1.56 -10.01
C ASP A 9 5.06 -0.36 -9.17
N ALA A 10 4.58 -0.27 -7.92
CA ALA A 10 4.97 0.79 -7.00
C ALA A 10 5.30 0.21 -5.63
N THR A 11 6.37 0.71 -5.02
CA THR A 11 6.79 0.35 -3.66
C THR A 11 7.08 1.62 -2.88
N PRO A 12 6.65 1.72 -1.61
CA PRO A 12 6.94 2.89 -0.81
C PRO A 12 8.45 3.02 -0.55
N VAL A 13 8.96 4.23 -0.67
CA VAL A 13 10.35 4.54 -0.32
C VAL A 13 10.52 4.56 1.20
N ALA A 14 9.51 5.01 1.93
CA ALA A 14 9.51 5.05 3.38
C ALA A 14 9.29 3.65 4.00
N HIS A 15 9.92 3.41 5.15
CA HIS A 15 9.79 2.13 5.86
C HIS A 15 8.50 2.03 6.69
N LEU A 16 8.02 3.17 7.22
CA LEU A 16 6.84 3.30 8.07
C LEU A 16 5.96 4.45 7.57
N GLN A 17 4.67 4.39 7.89
CA GLN A 17 3.74 5.50 7.73
C GLN A 17 3.05 5.78 9.07
N SER A 18 2.55 7.00 9.27
CA SER A 18 1.80 7.35 10.47
C SER A 18 0.59 6.45 10.69
N CYS A 19 0.29 6.13 11.94
CA CYS A 19 -0.95 5.44 12.28
C CYS A 19 -2.16 6.28 11.86
N PRO A 20 -3.18 5.69 11.19
CA PRO A 20 -4.36 6.43 10.76
C PRO A 20 -5.25 6.90 11.93
N ILE A 21 -5.03 6.39 13.14
CA ILE A 21 -5.82 6.75 14.34
C ILE A 21 -5.10 7.80 15.17
N CYS A 22 -3.85 7.54 15.59
CA CYS A 22 -3.11 8.49 16.44
C CYS A 22 -2.24 9.49 15.68
N LEU A 23 -2.20 9.38 14.33
CA LEU A 23 -1.45 10.26 13.42
C LEU A 23 0.07 10.34 13.68
N SER A 24 0.60 9.48 14.55
CA SER A 24 2.01 9.37 14.87
C SER A 24 2.64 8.14 14.22
N VAL A 25 3.90 8.29 13.79
CA VAL A 25 4.74 7.20 13.29
C VAL A 25 5.62 6.57 14.37
N GLN A 26 5.82 7.27 15.51
CA GLN A 26 6.79 6.89 16.54
C GLN A 26 6.53 5.50 17.14
N HIS A 27 5.26 5.12 17.23
CA HIS A 27 4.82 3.85 17.81
C HIS A 27 4.33 2.85 16.75
N VAL A 28 4.69 3.07 15.48
CA VAL A 28 4.32 2.17 14.38
C VAL A 28 5.45 1.18 14.13
N ILE A 29 5.11 -0.10 14.06
CA ILE A 29 6.03 -1.17 13.70
C ILE A 29 5.56 -1.86 12.42
N ARG A 30 6.51 -2.40 11.67
CA ARG A 30 6.24 -3.22 10.49
C ARG A 30 6.09 -4.69 10.90
N LYS A 31 4.95 -5.29 10.58
CA LYS A 31 4.64 -6.71 10.84
C LYS A 31 4.95 -7.64 9.66
N GLY A 32 5.40 -7.09 8.54
CA GLY A 32 5.81 -7.83 7.35
C GLY A 32 5.12 -7.35 6.08
N THR A 33 5.17 -8.18 5.05
CA THR A 33 4.52 -7.95 3.75
C THR A 33 3.84 -9.24 3.29
N ASN A 34 2.54 -9.17 2.99
CA ASN A 34 1.75 -10.32 2.53
C ASN A 34 1.74 -10.46 1.00
N GLY A 35 2.92 -10.47 0.39
CA GLY A 35 3.06 -10.51 -1.07
C GLY A 35 2.62 -9.22 -1.74
N THR A 36 2.12 -9.33 -2.97
CA THR A 36 1.69 -8.20 -3.81
C THR A 36 0.17 -8.12 -3.86
N ARG A 37 -0.35 -6.91 -3.73
CA ARG A 37 -1.77 -6.54 -3.91
C ARG A 37 -1.90 -5.80 -5.24
N THR A 38 -2.91 -6.16 -6.02
CA THR A 38 -3.31 -5.37 -7.19
C THR A 38 -4.42 -4.41 -6.80
N VAL A 39 -4.14 -3.12 -6.90
CA VAL A 39 -5.12 -2.03 -6.81
C VAL A 39 -5.56 -1.69 -8.23
N ARG A 40 -6.87 -1.59 -8.46
CA ARG A 40 -7.41 -1.18 -9.74
C ARG A 40 -7.73 0.33 -9.69
N PRO A 41 -6.84 1.21 -10.20
CA PRO A 41 -7.22 2.60 -10.42
C PRO A 41 -8.28 2.71 -11.52
N LEU A 42 -9.12 3.75 -11.43
CA LEU A 42 -10.02 4.19 -12.51
C LEU A 42 -9.22 4.37 -13.81
N SER A 43 -9.85 4.11 -14.96
CA SER A 43 -9.26 4.00 -16.31
C SER A 43 -8.27 5.13 -16.70
N VAL A 44 -7.02 5.06 -16.21
CA VAL A 44 -5.96 6.02 -16.55
C VAL A 44 -5.50 5.74 -17.98
N PHE A 45 -5.12 6.78 -18.70
CA PHE A 45 -4.62 6.69 -20.08
C PHE A 45 -5.58 5.99 -21.07
N LYS A 46 -6.89 6.01 -20.78
CA LYS A 46 -7.94 5.31 -21.55
C LYS A 46 -7.71 3.79 -21.65
N ARG A 47 -6.98 3.22 -20.70
CA ARG A 47 -6.64 1.79 -20.63
C ARG A 47 -7.09 1.20 -19.29
N LYS A 48 -7.25 -0.13 -19.24
CA LYS A 48 -7.40 -0.84 -17.96
C LYS A 48 -6.06 -0.77 -17.24
N SER A 49 -6.00 0.00 -16.16
CA SER A 49 -4.76 0.21 -15.42
C SER A 49 -4.79 -0.57 -14.11
N TYR A 50 -3.68 -1.23 -13.79
CA TYR A 50 -3.48 -2.00 -12.58
C TYR A 50 -2.22 -1.50 -11.88
N LEU A 51 -2.34 -1.17 -10.59
CA LEU A 51 -1.23 -0.82 -9.74
C LEU A 51 -0.90 -2.01 -8.84
N HIS A 52 0.28 -2.56 -8.98
CA HIS A 52 0.79 -3.64 -8.15
C HIS A 52 1.64 -3.06 -7.04
N VAL A 53 1.25 -3.34 -5.79
CA VAL A 53 1.88 -2.76 -4.61
C VAL A 53 2.10 -3.82 -3.55
N PRO A 54 3.15 -3.73 -2.72
CA PRO A 54 3.34 -4.70 -1.65
C PRO A 54 2.21 -4.60 -0.60
N ALA A 55 1.68 -5.72 -0.14
CA ALA A 55 0.70 -5.75 0.94
C ALA A 55 1.38 -5.60 2.32
N ILE A 56 1.99 -4.43 2.55
CA ILE A 56 2.73 -4.12 3.78
C ILE A 56 1.76 -4.03 4.96
N ARG A 57 2.09 -4.74 6.04
CA ARG A 57 1.34 -4.73 7.30
C ARG A 57 2.06 -3.91 8.34
N LEU A 58 1.35 -2.95 8.91
CA LEU A 58 1.81 -2.08 9.98
C LEU A 58 0.92 -2.27 11.21
N PHE A 59 1.48 -1.94 12.37
CA PHE A 59 0.77 -2.03 13.63
C PHE A 59 1.20 -0.87 14.53
N CYS A 60 0.25 -0.18 15.14
CA CYS A 60 0.55 0.84 16.14
C CYS A 60 0.49 0.22 17.53
N THR A 61 1.57 0.33 18.30
CA THR A 61 1.65 -0.20 19.67
C THR A 61 0.93 0.66 20.70
N THR A 62 0.57 1.91 20.39
CA THR A 62 -0.18 2.79 21.29
C THR A 62 -1.69 2.55 21.22
N CYS A 63 -2.28 2.58 20.01
CA CYS A 63 -3.72 2.38 19.83
C CYS A 63 -4.10 0.94 19.46
N HIS A 64 -3.12 0.03 19.42
CA HIS A 64 -3.28 -1.39 19.08
C HIS A 64 -3.95 -1.67 17.73
N ALA A 65 -3.87 -0.72 16.79
CA ALA A 65 -4.48 -0.85 15.47
C ALA A 65 -3.52 -1.51 14.47
N GLY A 66 -3.99 -2.56 13.79
CA GLY A 66 -3.35 -3.12 12.60
C GLY A 66 -3.86 -2.42 11.33
N PHE A 67 -2.96 -2.03 10.44
CA PHE A 67 -3.32 -1.33 9.21
C PHE A 67 -2.36 -1.64 8.05
N GLY A 68 -2.83 -1.48 6.82
CA GLY A 68 -2.01 -1.63 5.62
C GLY A 68 -1.36 -0.32 5.20
N TRP A 69 -0.32 -0.39 4.37
CA TRP A 69 0.24 0.80 3.72
C TRP A 69 -0.81 1.48 2.82
N THR A 70 -0.88 2.80 2.90
CA THR A 70 -1.77 3.64 2.10
C THR A 70 -1.01 4.11 0.86
N TYR A 71 -1.51 3.74 -0.31
CA TYR A 71 -0.94 4.00 -1.64
C TYR A 71 -1.70 5.11 -2.36
#